data_AF-A0A380HNI6-F1
#
_entry.id   AF-A0A380HNI6-F1
#
_cell.length_a   1.000
_cell.length_b   1.000
_cell.length_c   1.000
_cell.angle_alpha   90.00
_cell.angle_beta   90.00
_cell.angle_gamma   90.00
#
_symmetry.space_group_name_H-M   'P 1'
#
loop_
_entity.id
_entity.type
_entity.pdbx_description
1 polymer ?
#
loop_
_entity_poly.entity_id
_entity_poly.type
_entity_poly.pdbx_seq_one_letter_code
_entity_poly.pdbx_strand_id
1 'polypeptide(L)'
;MEAVYSKDEQGAYQTLKIIIEQDVATVFKLLSTTEGIQQWFPQLSFEDRQVGGKMKFQMDGQDDEEMEITAFEENETIGYTWDIGTVRFDLHDTGKETVLIFDECLPFAFPHIILDFAGWQFQMENIKQVAETGSSIDQQALDFDSKKQEIAEKLNLK
;
A
#
# COMPACT_ATOMS: atom_id res chain seq x y z
N MET A 1 -3.91 -3.77 12.92
CA MET A 1 -2.62 -3.70 12.22
C MET A 1 -1.49 -3.32 13.18
N GLU A 2 -0.30 -3.90 12.98
CA GLU A 2 0.97 -3.45 13.60
C GLU A 2 1.63 -2.41 12.67
N ALA A 3 2.24 -1.36 13.24
CA ALA A 3 2.90 -0.31 12.48
C ALA A 3 4.24 0.08 13.14
N VAL A 4 5.31 0.08 12.35
CA VAL A 4 6.65 0.50 12.73
C VAL A 4 7.08 1.64 11.82
N TYR A 5 7.72 2.64 12.39
CA TYR A 5 8.24 3.77 11.66
C TYR A 5 9.73 3.92 11.93
N SER A 6 10.47 4.32 10.91
CA SER A 6 11.87 4.73 11.06
C SER A 6 12.19 5.87 10.11
N LYS A 7 13.37 6.46 10.27
CA LYS A 7 13.89 7.48 9.36
C LYS A 7 15.40 7.47 9.40
N ASP A 8 16.02 7.92 8.33
CA ASP A 8 17.46 8.11 8.25
C ASP A 8 17.79 9.51 7.70
N GLU A 9 18.94 9.68 7.05
CA GLU A 9 19.34 10.96 6.45
C GLU A 9 18.60 11.26 5.12
N GLN A 10 18.03 10.24 4.47
CA GLN A 10 17.46 10.33 3.13
C GLN A 10 15.93 10.40 3.14
N GLY A 11 15.29 9.69 4.07
CA GLY A 11 13.83 9.63 4.11
C GLY A 11 13.22 9.06 5.38
N ALA A 12 11.91 8.87 5.30
CA ALA A 12 11.09 8.20 6.28
C ALA A 12 10.60 6.86 5.74
N TYR A 13 10.42 5.92 6.65
CA TYR A 13 10.01 4.55 6.35
C TYR A 13 8.84 4.15 7.22
N GLN A 14 7.93 3.39 6.64
CA GLN A 14 6.82 2.77 7.32
C GLN A 14 6.77 1.28 6.97
N THR A 15 6.68 0.44 7.99
CA THR A 15 6.38 -0.99 7.84
C THR A 15 5.05 -1.27 8.54
N LEU A 16 4.09 -1.82 7.79
CA LEU A 16 2.79 -2.23 8.28
C LEU A 16 2.67 -3.74 8.20
N LYS A 17 2.03 -4.34 9.19
CA LYS A 17 1.74 -5.78 9.19
C LYS A 17 0.29 -6.03 9.59
N ILE A 18 -0.39 -6.82 8.78
CA ILE A 18 -1.77 -7.23 9.01
C ILE A 18 -1.95 -8.72 8.66
N ILE A 19 -2.88 -9.37 9.35
CA ILE A 19 -3.27 -10.76 9.07
C ILE A 19 -4.61 -10.70 8.33
N ILE A 20 -4.70 -11.42 7.21
CA ILE A 20 -5.90 -11.53 6.39
C ILE A 20 -6.37 -12.99 6.40
N GLU A 21 -7.63 -13.24 6.75
CA GLU A 21 -8.27 -14.55 6.80
C GLU A 21 -8.67 -15.04 5.39
N GLN A 22 -7.70 -15.03 4.48
CA GLN A 22 -7.79 -15.54 3.11
C GLN A 22 -6.47 -16.20 2.71
N ASP A 23 -6.53 -17.10 1.73
CA ASP A 23 -5.35 -17.72 1.15
C ASP A 23 -4.50 -16.71 0.37
N VAL A 24 -3.20 -17.01 0.28
CA VAL A 24 -2.22 -16.10 -0.32
C VAL A 24 -2.50 -15.79 -1.79
N ALA A 25 -3.10 -16.73 -2.53
CA ALA A 25 -3.39 -16.51 -3.95
C ALA A 25 -4.56 -15.54 -4.14
N THR A 26 -5.56 -15.61 -3.26
CA THR A 26 -6.66 -14.62 -3.22
C THR A 26 -6.13 -13.23 -2.89
N VAL A 27 -5.28 -13.09 -1.88
CA VAL A 27 -4.68 -11.80 -1.50
C VAL A 27 -3.75 -11.28 -2.60
N PHE A 28 -2.89 -12.12 -3.16
CA PHE A 28 -1.99 -11.73 -4.24
C PHE A 28 -2.74 -11.25 -5.47
N LYS A 29 -3.83 -11.91 -5.86
CA LYS A 29 -4.68 -11.46 -6.97
C LYS A 29 -5.28 -10.07 -6.70
N LEU A 30 -5.66 -9.79 -5.45
CA LEU A 30 -6.19 -8.49 -5.06
C LEU A 30 -5.15 -7.36 -5.19
N LEU A 31 -3.86 -7.68 -5.06
CA LEU A 31 -2.76 -6.71 -5.17
C LEU A 31 -2.17 -6.59 -6.58
N SER A 32 -2.21 -7.67 -7.37
CA SER A 32 -1.42 -7.81 -8.61
C SER A 32 -2.25 -7.84 -9.91
N THR A 33 -3.54 -7.53 -9.83
CA THR A 33 -4.43 -7.47 -11.01
C THR A 33 -5.20 -6.16 -11.03
N THR A 34 -5.53 -5.66 -12.22
CA THR A 34 -6.35 -4.43 -12.35
C THR A 34 -7.72 -4.63 -11.69
N GLU A 35 -8.35 -5.78 -11.92
CA GLU A 35 -9.64 -6.11 -11.30
C GLU A 35 -9.55 -6.25 -9.78
N GLY A 36 -8.39 -6.64 -9.25
CA GLY A 36 -8.11 -6.73 -7.82
C GLY A 36 -7.88 -5.36 -7.21
N ILE A 37 -6.86 -4.64 -7.70
CA ILE A 37 -6.39 -3.40 -7.09
C ILE A 37 -7.47 -2.33 -7.07
N GLN A 38 -8.32 -2.26 -8.10
CA GLN A 38 -9.40 -1.29 -8.19
C GLN A 38 -10.52 -1.49 -7.15
N GLN A 39 -10.57 -2.63 -6.46
CA GLN A 39 -11.55 -2.86 -5.40
C GLN A 39 -11.24 -2.09 -4.12
N TRP A 40 -9.96 -1.76 -3.89
CA TRP A 40 -9.51 -1.01 -2.71
C TRP A 40 -8.81 0.31 -3.07
N PHE A 41 -8.22 0.40 -4.27
CA PHE A 41 -7.60 1.61 -4.82
C PHE A 41 -8.04 1.83 -6.28
N PRO A 42 -9.24 2.40 -6.52
CA PRO A 42 -9.85 2.52 -7.84
C PRO A 42 -9.02 3.25 -8.92
N GLN A 43 -8.13 4.16 -8.49
CA GLN A 43 -7.28 4.94 -9.39
C GLN A 43 -6.09 4.15 -9.97
N LEU A 44 -5.79 2.95 -9.46
CA LEU A 44 -4.64 2.16 -9.90
C LEU A 44 -5.04 1.13 -10.97
N SER A 45 -4.15 0.88 -11.93
CA SER A 45 -4.31 -0.19 -12.91
C SER A 45 -2.96 -0.71 -13.40
N PHE A 46 -2.94 -1.97 -13.86
CA PHE A 46 -1.75 -2.60 -14.43
C PHE A 46 -1.78 -2.56 -15.96
N GLU A 47 -0.64 -2.25 -16.56
CA GLU A 47 -0.42 -2.41 -18.00
C GLU A 47 0.40 -3.68 -18.30
N ASP A 48 1.56 -3.82 -17.66
CA ASP A 48 2.46 -4.96 -17.84
C ASP A 48 2.91 -5.48 -16.47
N ARG A 49 2.59 -6.74 -16.17
CA ARG A 49 2.71 -7.35 -14.83
C ARG A 49 3.98 -8.17 -14.68
N GLN A 50 5.10 -7.49 -14.77
CA GLN A 50 6.44 -8.07 -14.58
C GLN A 50 7.38 -6.99 -14.05
N VAL A 51 8.55 -7.38 -13.53
CA VAL A 51 9.59 -6.42 -13.14
C VAL A 51 10.02 -5.58 -14.35
N GLY A 52 10.08 -4.25 -14.18
CA GLY A 52 10.27 -3.27 -15.25
C GLY A 52 9.00 -3.00 -16.08
N GLY A 53 7.89 -3.69 -15.78
CA GLY A 53 6.57 -3.41 -16.31
C GLY A 53 5.96 -2.17 -15.66
N LYS A 54 4.75 -1.80 -16.10
CA LYS A 54 4.13 -0.52 -15.76
C LYS A 54 2.77 -0.67 -15.09
N MET A 55 2.52 0.26 -14.17
CA MET A 55 1.22 0.57 -13.60
C MET A 55 0.87 2.02 -13.92
N LYS A 56 -0.42 2.34 -13.85
CA LYS A 56 -0.98 3.68 -14.04
C LYS A 56 -1.72 4.13 -12.81
N PHE A 57 -1.51 5.38 -12.44
CA PHE A 57 -2.30 6.10 -11.45
C PHE A 57 -3.13 7.18 -12.16
N GLN A 58 -4.45 7.06 -12.08
CA GLN A 58 -5.39 7.96 -12.74
C GLN A 58 -5.91 9.00 -11.74
N MET A 59 -5.51 10.25 -11.94
CA MET A 59 -5.98 11.38 -11.16
C MET A 59 -7.04 12.15 -11.93
N ASP A 60 -8.14 12.50 -11.27
CA ASP A 60 -9.25 13.20 -11.92
C ASP A 60 -8.81 14.52 -12.55
N GLY A 61 -8.94 14.60 -13.88
CA GLY A 61 -8.63 15.81 -14.64
C GLY A 61 -7.13 16.07 -14.86
N GLN A 62 -6.27 15.09 -14.61
CA GLN A 62 -4.83 15.13 -14.90
C GLN A 62 -4.44 13.97 -15.83
N ASP A 63 -3.24 14.05 -16.40
CA ASP A 63 -2.68 12.94 -17.17
C ASP A 63 -2.34 11.77 -16.23
N ASP A 64 -2.48 10.54 -16.73
CA ASP A 64 -2.10 9.33 -16.00
C ASP A 64 -0.61 9.39 -15.61
N GLU A 65 -0.31 9.09 -14.35
CA GLU A 65 1.06 8.94 -13.88
C GLU A 65 1.52 7.47 -14.05
N GLU A 66 2.70 7.28 -14.62
CA GLU A 66 3.30 5.96 -14.79
C GLU A 66 4.11 5.57 -13.55
N MET A 67 3.92 4.35 -13.08
CA MET A 67 4.71 3.73 -12.01
C MET A 67 5.38 2.46 -12.53
N GLU A 68 6.63 2.22 -12.16
CA GLU A 68 7.40 1.04 -12.56
C GLU A 68 7.27 -0.07 -11.50
N ILE A 69 7.04 -1.30 -11.93
CA ILE A 69 7.05 -2.49 -11.07
C ILE A 69 8.50 -2.89 -10.76
N THR A 70 8.87 -2.84 -9.49
CA THR A 70 10.23 -3.11 -9.01
C THR A 70 10.41 -4.52 -8.45
N ALA A 71 9.32 -5.17 -8.03
CA ALA A 71 9.30 -6.56 -7.59
C ALA A 71 8.00 -7.23 -8.03
N PHE A 72 8.08 -8.47 -8.49
CA PHE A 72 6.92 -9.26 -8.89
C PHE A 72 7.25 -10.75 -8.82
N GLU A 73 6.72 -11.44 -7.81
CA GLU A 73 6.83 -12.89 -7.65
C GLU A 73 5.48 -13.43 -7.20
N GLU A 74 4.96 -14.40 -7.95
CA GLU A 74 3.59 -14.89 -7.78
C GLU A 74 3.37 -15.43 -6.37
N ASN A 75 2.36 -14.90 -5.67
CA ASN A 75 2.01 -15.23 -4.30
C ASN A 75 3.06 -14.90 -3.23
N GLU A 76 4.11 -14.13 -3.59
CA GLU A 76 5.19 -13.80 -2.65
C GLU A 76 5.39 -12.29 -2.50
N THR A 77 5.53 -11.55 -3.62
CA THR A 77 5.84 -10.12 -3.52
C THR A 77 5.34 -9.31 -4.71
N ILE A 78 4.96 -8.07 -4.44
CA ILE A 78 4.74 -7.04 -5.44
C ILE A 78 5.23 -5.69 -4.92
N GLY A 79 6.06 -5.00 -5.71
CA GLY A 79 6.55 -3.67 -5.37
C GLY A 79 6.60 -2.78 -6.60
N TYR A 80 6.47 -1.48 -6.39
CA TYR A 80 6.46 -0.49 -7.45
C TYR A 80 6.92 0.89 -6.94
N THR A 81 7.31 1.76 -7.87
CA THR A 81 7.59 3.16 -7.57
C THR A 81 6.32 3.88 -7.14
N TRP A 82 6.45 4.86 -6.25
CA TRP A 82 5.35 5.65 -5.73
C TRP A 82 5.76 7.11 -5.67
N ASP A 83 5.42 7.89 -6.71
CA ASP A 83 6.01 9.22 -6.95
C ASP A 83 7.56 9.10 -6.88
N ILE A 84 8.23 9.93 -6.08
CA ILE A 84 9.67 9.84 -5.80
C ILE A 84 10.06 8.81 -4.74
N GLY A 85 9.11 8.03 -4.22
CA GLY A 85 9.30 6.95 -3.25
C GLY A 85 9.07 5.56 -3.84
N THR A 86 8.91 4.57 -2.95
CA THR A 86 8.65 3.17 -3.32
C THR A 86 7.75 2.49 -2.31
N VAL A 87 6.91 1.58 -2.79
CA VAL A 87 6.11 0.68 -1.95
C VAL A 87 6.35 -0.78 -2.31
N ARG A 88 6.22 -1.66 -1.33
CA ARG A 88 6.38 -3.10 -1.49
C ARG A 88 5.43 -3.84 -0.56
N PHE A 89 4.79 -4.87 -1.10
CA PHE A 89 4.00 -5.84 -0.37
C PHE A 89 4.73 -7.19 -0.40
N ASP A 90 4.95 -7.78 0.76
CA ASP A 90 5.42 -9.15 0.91
C ASP A 90 4.32 -9.98 1.58
N LEU A 91 4.05 -11.16 1.03
CA LEU A 91 3.01 -12.07 1.47
C LEU A 91 3.65 -13.33 2.07
N HIS A 92 3.16 -13.75 3.22
CA HIS A 92 3.57 -15.00 3.84
C HIS A 92 2.35 -15.87 4.14
N ASP A 93 2.31 -17.03 3.47
CA ASP A 93 1.27 -18.03 3.67
C ASP A 93 1.44 -18.73 5.03
N THR A 94 0.39 -18.74 5.84
CA THR A 94 0.31 -19.52 7.09
C THR A 94 -0.67 -20.69 6.99
N GLY A 95 -1.22 -20.93 5.79
CA GLY A 95 -2.09 -22.04 5.41
C GLY A 95 -3.54 -21.61 5.19
N LYS A 96 -4.16 -20.95 6.18
CA LYS A 96 -5.55 -20.43 6.07
C LYS A 96 -5.63 -18.91 6.11
N GLU A 97 -4.51 -18.28 6.44
CA GLU A 97 -4.40 -16.84 6.57
C GLU A 97 -3.14 -16.41 5.82
N THR A 98 -3.11 -15.14 5.46
CA THR A 98 -1.95 -14.50 4.85
C THR A 98 -1.46 -13.41 5.78
N VAL A 99 -0.19 -13.45 6.14
CA VAL A 99 0.47 -12.29 6.75
C VAL A 99 0.91 -11.38 5.62
N LEU A 100 0.31 -10.20 5.55
CA LEU A 100 0.68 -9.16 4.60
C LEU A 100 1.57 -8.14 5.31
N ILE A 101 2.78 -7.96 4.78
CA ILE A 101 3.74 -6.94 5.19
C ILE A 101 3.78 -5.90 4.08
N PHE A 102 3.65 -4.63 4.46
CA PHE A 102 3.79 -3.50 3.54
C PHE A 102 4.92 -2.62 4.01
N ASP A 103 5.85 -2.33 3.12
CA ASP A 103 6.96 -1.41 3.32
C ASP A 103 6.82 -0.22 2.38
N GLU A 104 6.96 0.97 2.94
CA GLU A 104 6.96 2.25 2.24
C GLU A 104 8.23 3.03 2.58
N CYS A 105 8.84 3.61 1.54
CA CYS A 105 9.98 4.49 1.63
C CYS A 105 9.67 5.80 0.91
N LEU A 106 9.67 6.91 1.66
CA LEU A 106 9.47 8.25 1.13
C LEU A 106 10.70 9.14 1.43
N PRO A 107 11.38 9.68 0.42
CA PRO A 107 12.42 10.69 0.62
C PRO A 107 11.88 11.94 1.31
N PHE A 108 12.70 12.68 2.05
CA PHE A 108 12.25 13.94 2.68
C PHE A 108 11.84 15.05 1.69
N ALA A 109 12.18 14.91 0.41
CA ALA A 109 11.68 15.77 -0.64
C ALA A 109 10.19 15.53 -0.95
N PHE A 110 9.62 14.39 -0.51
CA PHE A 110 8.23 14.04 -0.74
C PHE A 110 7.33 14.93 0.12
N PRO A 111 6.36 15.63 -0.49
CA PRO A 111 5.45 16.48 0.27
C PRO A 111 4.49 15.62 1.08
N HIS A 112 4.17 16.02 2.31
CA HIS A 112 3.11 15.39 3.10
C HIS A 112 3.31 13.90 3.48
N ILE A 113 4.54 13.44 3.73
CA ILE A 113 4.86 12.06 4.20
C ILE A 113 3.86 11.50 5.22
N ILE A 114 3.49 12.29 6.25
CA ILE A 114 2.56 11.85 7.30
C ILE A 114 1.16 11.54 6.75
N LEU A 115 0.71 12.30 5.74
CA LEU A 115 -0.58 12.06 5.08
C LEU A 115 -0.54 10.79 4.24
N ASP A 116 0.56 10.54 3.53
CA ASP A 116 0.72 9.34 2.69
C ASP A 116 0.74 8.08 3.56
N PHE A 117 1.53 8.08 4.63
CA PHE A 117 1.59 6.97 5.61
C PHE A 117 0.23 6.69 6.26
N ALA A 118 -0.60 7.72 6.44
CA ALA A 118 -1.96 7.56 6.93
C ALA A 118 -2.89 6.96 5.85
N GLY A 119 -2.71 7.39 4.59
CA GLY A 119 -3.39 6.84 3.43
C GLY A 119 -3.12 5.35 3.25
N TRP A 120 -1.85 4.93 3.29
CA TRP A 120 -1.49 3.52 3.17
C TRP A 120 -1.94 2.67 4.35
N GLN A 121 -1.97 3.22 5.56
CA GLN A 121 -2.60 2.54 6.69
C GLN A 121 -4.09 2.27 6.48
N PHE A 122 -4.80 3.24 5.89
CA PHE A 122 -6.18 3.00 5.50
C PHE A 122 -6.25 1.90 4.42
N GLN A 123 -5.42 1.96 3.39
CA GLN A 123 -5.45 0.98 2.32
C GLN A 123 -5.15 -0.44 2.81
N MET A 124 -4.24 -0.62 3.77
CA MET A 124 -3.98 -1.92 4.39
C MET A 124 -5.20 -2.51 5.09
N GLU A 125 -5.96 -1.71 5.83
CA GLU A 125 -7.22 -2.14 6.46
C GLU A 125 -8.31 -2.38 5.39
N ASN A 126 -8.34 -1.58 4.32
CA ASN A 126 -9.28 -1.73 3.22
C ASN A 126 -9.03 -3.00 2.41
N ILE A 127 -7.76 -3.34 2.14
CA ILE A 127 -7.34 -4.61 1.51
C ILE A 127 -7.85 -5.79 2.32
N LYS A 128 -7.65 -5.78 3.65
CA LYS A 128 -8.16 -6.83 4.55
C LYS A 128 -9.68 -6.95 4.45
N GLN A 129 -10.40 -5.83 4.57
CA GLN A 129 -11.86 -5.81 4.52
C GLN A 129 -12.38 -6.36 3.17
N VAL A 130 -11.81 -5.93 2.05
CA VAL A 130 -12.20 -6.41 0.71
C VAL A 130 -11.90 -7.90 0.56
N ALA A 131 -10.73 -8.36 1.00
CA ALA A 131 -10.37 -9.78 0.93
C ALA A 131 -11.33 -10.67 1.75
N GLU A 132 -11.70 -10.24 2.96
CA GLU A 132 -12.50 -11.06 3.89
C GLU A 132 -14.01 -10.96 3.67
N THR A 133 -14.49 -9.83 3.14
CA THR A 133 -15.93 -9.54 3.05
C THR A 133 -16.42 -9.20 1.65
N GLY A 134 -15.51 -8.95 0.71
CA GLY A 134 -15.84 -8.50 -0.65
C GLY A 134 -16.39 -7.06 -0.73
N SER A 135 -16.25 -6.27 0.33
CA SER A 135 -16.74 -4.88 0.41
C SER A 135 -15.63 -3.94 0.86
N SER A 136 -15.61 -2.72 0.34
CA SER A 136 -14.64 -1.69 0.74
C SER A 136 -15.09 -0.92 1.99
N ILE A 137 -14.14 -0.35 2.72
CA ILE A 137 -14.40 0.56 3.83
C ILE A 137 -14.80 1.94 3.28
N ASP A 138 -15.79 2.59 3.91
CA ASP A 138 -16.10 4.00 3.63
C ASP A 138 -15.01 4.91 4.22
N GLN A 139 -14.30 5.61 3.35
CA GLN A 139 -13.22 6.53 3.74
C GLN A 139 -13.71 7.66 4.65
N GLN A 140 -14.99 8.05 4.57
CA GLN A 140 -15.57 9.12 5.41
C GLN A 140 -15.72 8.72 6.88
N ALA A 141 -15.66 7.42 7.19
CA ALA A 141 -15.77 6.91 8.55
C ALA A 141 -14.44 6.99 9.33
N LEU A 142 -13.35 7.48 8.72
CA LEU A 142 -12.01 7.41 9.29
C LEU A 142 -11.56 8.72 9.91
N ASP A 143 -10.98 8.61 11.10
CA ASP A 143 -10.32 9.71 11.79
C ASP A 143 -8.87 9.85 11.31
N PHE A 144 -8.71 10.45 10.13
CA PHE A 144 -7.39 10.77 9.57
C PHE A 144 -6.61 11.74 10.46
N ASP A 145 -7.28 12.61 11.22
CA ASP A 145 -6.60 13.61 12.07
C ASP A 145 -5.88 12.95 13.24
N SER A 146 -6.56 12.03 13.95
CA SER A 146 -5.96 11.23 15.01
C SER A 146 -4.80 10.38 14.47
N LYS A 147 -4.97 9.76 13.29
CA LYS A 147 -3.94 8.92 12.67
C LYS A 147 -2.69 9.73 12.30
N LYS A 148 -2.84 10.91 11.70
CA LYS A 148 -1.71 11.80 11.38
C LYS A 148 -0.96 12.23 12.63
N GLN A 149 -1.66 12.53 13.73
CA GLN A 149 -1.02 12.91 14.99
C GLN A 149 -0.17 11.76 15.55
N GLU A 150 -0.70 10.54 15.57
CA GLU A 150 0.04 9.36 16.02
C GLU A 150 1.33 9.14 15.22
N ILE A 151 1.26 9.26 13.88
CA ILE A 151 2.41 9.11 12.98
C ILE A 151 3.45 10.21 13.24
N ALA A 152 3.01 11.47 13.34
CA ALA A 152 3.88 12.62 13.57
C ALA A 152 4.68 12.48 14.88
N GLU A 153 4.01 12.06 15.96
CA GLU A 153 4.61 11.82 17.27
C GLU A 153 5.67 10.70 17.21
N LYS A 154 5.38 9.60 16.50
CA LYS A 154 6.30 8.46 16.39
C LYS A 154 7.51 8.74 15.49
N LEU A 155 7.32 9.45 14.38
CA LEU A 155 8.41 9.81 13.45
C LEU A 155 9.25 11.00 13.92
N ASN A 156 8.78 11.75 14.93
CA ASN A 156 9.36 13.04 15.31
C ASN A 156 9.56 13.95 14.08
N LEU A 157 8.56 13.99 13.20
CA LEU A 157 8.46 14.95 12.10
C LEU A 157 7.48 16.03 12.55
N LYS A 158 7.90 17.29 12.48
CA LYS A 158 7.08 18.46 12.85
C LYS A 158 6.34 19.00 11.64
#